data_AF-A0A4V3NZC3-F1
#
_entry.id   AF-A0A4V3NZC3-F1
#
_cell.length_a   1.000
_cell.length_b   1.000
_cell.length_c   1.000
_cell.angle_alpha   90.00
_cell.angle_beta   90.00
_cell.angle_gamma   90.00
#
_symmetry.space_group_name_H-M   'P 1'
#
loop_
_entity.id
_entity.type
_entity.pdbx_description
1 polymer ?
#
loop_
_entity_poly.entity_id
_entity_poly.type
_entity_poly.pdbx_seq_one_letter_code
_entity_poly.pdbx_strand_id
1 'polypeptide(L)'
;MVQWKRLRQILTLDAWPAWLLTGGLCCAWLISYSTAKHLTDQVLYAGTFLQAIGLGAVALGIHDLQKAFGKPSLAAHMVNWLHNLKASLSKPVPVRGTLTAENMCVEVNIEGAALTSTSEATIEDRVKALEKALADLRKEHNEQVGEIRTNISRVEGLVSAESVDRKKGDVELLEKIEVVAVGGVRLEAIGVVWLFLGVLLTCIPRVIASFVPVQFSM
;
A
#
# COMPACT_ATOMS: atom_id res chain seq x y z
N MET A 1 9.61 -11.23 -42.97
CA MET A 1 10.21 -12.15 -41.96
C MET A 1 9.38 -12.05 -40.68
N VAL A 2 8.69 -13.13 -40.30
CA VAL A 2 7.79 -13.14 -39.14
C VAL A 2 8.61 -13.08 -37.84
N GLN A 3 8.32 -12.12 -36.97
CA GLN A 3 9.00 -11.95 -35.69
C GLN A 3 8.54 -13.02 -34.68
N TRP A 4 9.06 -14.23 -34.82
CA TRP A 4 8.80 -15.39 -33.95
C TRP A 4 8.99 -15.09 -32.45
N LYS A 5 9.87 -14.14 -32.09
CA LYS A 5 10.06 -13.70 -30.70
C LYS A 5 8.83 -12.98 -30.13
N ARG A 6 8.19 -12.10 -30.91
CA ARG A 6 6.95 -11.42 -30.49
C ARG A 6 5.79 -12.39 -30.37
N LEU A 7 5.68 -13.32 -31.32
CA LEU A 7 4.65 -14.37 -31.30
C LEU A 7 4.78 -15.26 -30.05
N ARG A 8 6.01 -15.66 -29.69
CA ARG A 8 6.25 -16.44 -28.47
C ARG A 8 5.91 -15.65 -27.20
N GLN A 9 6.26 -14.37 -27.13
CA GLN A 9 5.88 -13.50 -26.02
C GLN A 9 4.36 -13.36 -25.87
N ILE A 10 3.65 -13.09 -26.96
CA ILE A 10 2.18 -12.97 -26.93
C ILE A 10 1.56 -14.32 -26.52
N LEU A 11 2.07 -15.45 -27.02
CA LEU A 11 1.52 -16.77 -26.71
C LEU A 11 1.82 -17.23 -25.28
N THR A 12 2.92 -16.78 -24.65
CA THR A 12 3.31 -17.24 -23.30
C THR A 12 2.98 -16.24 -22.20
N LEU A 13 3.12 -14.93 -22.43
CA LEU A 13 2.83 -13.91 -21.41
C LEU A 13 1.35 -13.51 -21.41
N ASP A 14 0.75 -13.25 -22.56
CA ASP A 14 -0.64 -12.77 -22.60
C ASP A 14 -1.66 -13.90 -22.47
N ALA A 15 -1.33 -15.12 -22.91
CA ALA A 15 -2.24 -16.27 -22.83
C ALA A 15 -2.12 -17.07 -21.52
N TRP A 16 -1.22 -16.69 -20.60
CA TRP A 16 -1.08 -17.37 -19.30
C TRP A 16 -2.42 -17.57 -18.55
N PRO A 17 -3.35 -16.57 -18.51
CA PRO A 17 -4.69 -16.75 -17.94
C PRO A 17 -5.50 -17.86 -18.61
N ALA A 18 -5.42 -17.96 -19.94
CA ALA A 18 -6.14 -18.97 -20.71
C ALA A 18 -5.55 -20.37 -20.46
N TRP A 19 -4.22 -20.48 -20.33
CA TRP A 19 -3.55 -21.72 -19.95
C TRP A 19 -3.91 -22.15 -18.53
N LEU A 20 -3.99 -21.22 -17.59
CA LEU A 20 -4.50 -21.52 -16.25
C LEU A 20 -5.92 -22.05 -16.34
N LEU A 21 -6.85 -21.31 -16.96
CA LEU A 21 -8.26 -21.71 -17.09
C LEU A 21 -8.42 -23.11 -17.69
N THR A 22 -7.78 -23.36 -18.84
CA THR A 22 -7.85 -24.63 -19.56
C THR A 22 -7.14 -25.75 -18.79
N GLY A 23 -5.95 -25.47 -18.25
CA GLY A 23 -5.19 -26.42 -17.44
C GLY A 23 -5.94 -26.85 -16.18
N GLY A 24 -6.56 -25.91 -15.47
CA GLY A 24 -7.39 -26.20 -14.30
C GLY A 24 -8.59 -27.08 -14.63
N LEU A 25 -9.27 -26.82 -15.77
CA LEU A 25 -10.37 -27.65 -16.25
C LEU A 25 -9.91 -29.07 -16.58
N CYS A 26 -8.81 -29.21 -17.30
CA CYS A 26 -8.21 -30.50 -17.66
C CYS A 26 -7.77 -31.29 -16.42
N CYS A 27 -7.12 -30.64 -15.46
CA CYS A 27 -6.70 -31.28 -14.20
C CYS A 27 -7.90 -31.74 -13.38
N ALA A 28 -8.93 -30.91 -13.23
CA ALA A 28 -10.15 -31.27 -12.52
C ALA A 28 -10.84 -32.48 -13.18
N TRP A 29 -10.90 -32.51 -14.51
CA TRP A 29 -11.47 -33.64 -15.25
C TRP A 29 -10.65 -34.93 -15.08
N LEU A 30 -9.32 -34.86 -15.19
CA LEU A 30 -8.43 -36.01 -15.01
C LEU A 30 -8.55 -36.61 -13.59
N ILE A 31 -8.58 -35.78 -12.57
CA ILE A 31 -8.69 -36.21 -11.17
C ILE A 31 -10.05 -36.85 -10.93
N SER A 32 -11.11 -36.23 -11.44
CA SER A 32 -12.47 -36.78 -11.36
C SER A 32 -12.56 -38.15 -12.04
N TYR A 33 -12.03 -38.28 -13.25
CA TYR A 33 -12.01 -39.53 -14.01
C TYR A 33 -11.27 -40.65 -13.27
N SER A 34 -10.18 -40.32 -12.57
CA SER A 34 -9.40 -41.29 -11.81
C SER A 34 -10.05 -41.74 -10.50
N THR A 35 -10.92 -40.93 -9.89
CA THR A 35 -11.35 -41.12 -8.48
C THR A 35 -12.69 -41.84 -8.37
N ALA A 36 -13.63 -41.61 -9.29
CA ALA A 36 -14.99 -42.14 -9.18
C ALA A 36 -15.37 -43.04 -10.37
N LYS A 37 -16.09 -44.13 -10.09
CA LYS A 37 -16.60 -45.06 -11.12
C LYS A 37 -17.99 -44.66 -11.65
N HIS A 38 -18.74 -43.86 -10.89
CA HIS A 38 -20.07 -43.38 -11.26
C HIS A 38 -20.01 -41.92 -11.75
N LEU A 39 -20.70 -41.63 -12.85
CA LEU A 39 -20.74 -40.31 -13.49
C LEU A 39 -21.19 -39.19 -12.54
N THR A 40 -22.13 -39.47 -11.63
CA THR A 40 -22.64 -38.48 -10.67
C THR A 40 -21.58 -38.06 -9.66
N ASP A 41 -20.82 -39.03 -9.14
CA ASP A 41 -19.75 -38.78 -8.16
C ASP A 41 -18.57 -38.09 -8.84
N GLN A 42 -18.27 -38.44 -10.08
CA GLN A 42 -17.25 -37.77 -10.89
C GLN A 42 -17.52 -36.26 -10.98
N VAL A 43 -18.76 -35.86 -11.31
CA VAL A 43 -19.13 -34.44 -11.43
C VAL A 43 -19.06 -33.71 -10.09
N LEU A 44 -19.46 -34.36 -8.99
CA LEU A 44 -19.37 -33.80 -7.64
C LEU A 44 -17.91 -33.55 -7.22
N TYR A 45 -17.01 -34.53 -7.40
CA TYR A 45 -15.59 -34.37 -7.07
C TYR A 45 -14.89 -33.35 -7.98
N ALA A 46 -15.24 -33.29 -9.26
CA ALA A 46 -14.74 -32.26 -10.17
C ALA A 46 -15.13 -30.85 -9.68
N GLY A 47 -16.40 -30.67 -9.29
CA GLY A 47 -16.92 -29.40 -8.80
C GLY A 47 -16.26 -28.94 -7.49
N THR A 48 -16.12 -29.83 -6.50
CA THR A 48 -15.47 -29.50 -5.22
C THR A 48 -13.99 -29.20 -5.38
N PHE A 49 -13.29 -29.94 -6.26
CA PHE A 49 -11.89 -29.67 -6.56
C PHE A 49 -11.72 -28.32 -7.27
N LEU A 50 -12.59 -28.01 -8.23
CA LEU A 50 -12.57 -26.71 -8.92
C LEU A 50 -12.86 -25.54 -7.96
N GLN A 51 -13.77 -25.72 -7.00
CA GLN A 51 -13.99 -24.75 -5.92
C GLN A 51 -12.74 -24.55 -5.06
N ALA A 52 -12.08 -25.63 -4.64
CA ALA A 52 -10.87 -25.56 -3.82
C ALA A 52 -9.73 -24.84 -4.56
N ILE A 53 -9.53 -25.15 -5.84
CA ILE A 53 -8.56 -24.45 -6.69
C ILE A 53 -8.96 -22.97 -6.85
N GLY A 54 -10.23 -22.67 -7.14
CA GLY A 54 -10.72 -21.30 -7.26
C GLY A 54 -10.46 -20.47 -6.01
N LEU A 55 -10.74 -21.04 -4.84
CA LEU A 55 -10.50 -20.40 -3.55
C LEU A 55 -9.00 -20.22 -3.26
N GLY A 56 -8.18 -21.22 -3.62
CA GLY A 56 -6.71 -21.12 -3.56
C GLY A 56 -6.16 -20.04 -4.47
N ALA A 57 -6.67 -19.90 -5.69
CA ALA A 57 -6.25 -18.87 -6.64
C ALA A 57 -6.59 -17.46 -6.13
N VAL A 58 -7.78 -17.27 -5.54
CA VAL A 58 -8.14 -16.00 -4.87
C VAL A 58 -7.22 -15.75 -3.67
N ALA A 59 -6.95 -16.75 -2.83
CA ALA A 59 -6.07 -16.61 -1.69
C ALA A 59 -4.63 -16.22 -2.09
N LEU A 60 -4.10 -16.80 -3.16
CA LEU A 60 -2.81 -16.42 -3.73
C LEU A 60 -2.83 -14.99 -4.29
N GLY A 61 -3.89 -14.60 -5.01
CA GLY A 61 -4.04 -13.22 -5.51
C GLY A 61 -4.04 -12.19 -4.38
N ILE A 62 -4.76 -12.48 -3.29
CA ILE A 62 -4.78 -11.64 -2.08
C ILE A 62 -3.40 -11.60 -1.41
N HIS A 63 -2.66 -12.72 -1.39
CA HIS A 63 -1.31 -12.78 -0.84
C HIS A 63 -0.32 -11.91 -1.64
N ASP A 64 -0.38 -11.98 -2.97
CA ASP A 64 0.47 -11.17 -3.85
C ASP A 64 0.14 -9.68 -3.74
N LEU A 65 -1.14 -9.32 -3.61
CA LEU A 65 -1.55 -7.95 -3.29
C LEU A 65 -0.96 -7.47 -1.96
N GLN A 66 -1.02 -8.29 -0.90
CA GLN A 66 -0.44 -7.92 0.40
C GLN A 66 1.07 -7.69 0.31
N LYS A 67 1.77 -8.56 -0.42
CA LYS A 67 3.22 -8.43 -0.68
C LYS A 67 3.53 -7.15 -1.45
N ALA A 68 2.73 -6.81 -2.45
CA ALA A 68 2.88 -5.58 -3.22
C ALA A 68 2.65 -4.31 -2.37
N PHE A 69 1.74 -4.36 -1.41
CA PHE A 69 1.50 -3.25 -0.48
C PHE A 69 2.46 -3.20 0.72
N GLY A 70 3.41 -4.13 0.83
CA GLY A 70 4.34 -4.20 1.96
C GLY A 70 3.63 -4.39 3.31
N LYS A 71 2.37 -4.81 3.31
CA LYS A 71 1.59 -5.01 4.53
C LYS A 71 1.86 -6.42 5.05
N PRO A 72 1.97 -6.61 6.38
CA PRO A 72 2.05 -7.95 6.96
C PRO A 72 0.81 -8.75 6.55
N SER A 73 0.99 -10.04 6.32
CA SER A 73 -0.06 -10.87 5.74
C SER A 73 -1.34 -10.84 6.58
N LEU A 74 -2.52 -10.88 5.95
CA LEU A 74 -3.78 -11.04 6.68
C LEU A 74 -3.77 -12.29 7.54
N ALA A 75 -3.00 -13.33 7.16
CA ALA A 75 -2.75 -14.49 7.99
C ALA A 75 -2.06 -14.12 9.31
N ALA A 76 -1.04 -13.25 9.30
CA ALA A 76 -0.43 -12.75 10.53
C ALA A 76 -1.45 -11.96 11.37
N HIS A 77 -2.33 -11.20 10.73
CA HIS A 77 -3.39 -10.48 11.42
C HIS A 77 -4.44 -11.42 12.03
N MET A 78 -4.81 -12.49 11.31
CA MET A 78 -5.75 -13.51 11.75
C MET A 78 -5.16 -14.37 12.86
N VAL A 79 -3.86 -14.71 12.79
CA VAL A 79 -3.11 -15.38 13.85
C VAL A 79 -3.00 -14.48 15.08
N ASN A 80 -2.67 -13.20 14.92
CA ASN A 80 -2.66 -12.25 16.02
C ASN A 80 -4.06 -12.06 16.62
N TRP A 81 -5.10 -11.99 15.80
CA TRP A 81 -6.48 -11.94 16.27
C TRP A 81 -6.86 -13.20 17.04
N LEU A 82 -6.51 -14.39 16.54
CA LEU A 82 -6.77 -15.66 17.22
C LEU A 82 -5.99 -15.77 18.53
N HIS A 83 -4.74 -15.28 18.53
CA HIS A 83 -3.90 -15.22 19.72
C HIS A 83 -4.49 -14.24 20.75
N ASN A 84 -4.95 -13.07 20.32
CA ASN A 84 -5.61 -12.09 21.18
C ASN A 84 -6.97 -12.58 21.68
N LEU A 85 -7.72 -13.33 20.87
CA LEU A 85 -8.96 -13.99 21.27
C LEU A 85 -8.66 -15.03 22.37
N LYS A 86 -7.67 -15.88 22.16
CA LYS A 86 -7.20 -16.88 23.14
C LYS A 86 -6.68 -16.22 24.42
N ALA A 87 -5.98 -15.09 24.30
CA ALA A 87 -5.50 -14.31 25.42
C ALA A 87 -6.65 -13.63 26.18
N SER A 88 -7.68 -13.14 25.48
CA SER A 88 -8.90 -12.58 26.10
C SER A 88 -9.77 -13.64 26.78
N LEU A 89 -9.70 -14.89 26.33
CA LEU A 89 -10.29 -16.06 26.99
C LEU A 89 -9.42 -16.57 28.15
N SER A 90 -8.17 -16.13 28.25
CA SER A 90 -7.27 -16.44 29.37
C SER A 90 -7.38 -15.35 30.43
N LYS A 91 -7.30 -15.72 31.71
CA LYS A 91 -7.53 -14.79 32.83
C LYS A 91 -6.63 -13.54 32.73
N PRO A 92 -7.16 -12.32 32.96
CA PRO A 92 -6.38 -11.09 32.85
C PRO A 92 -5.25 -11.07 33.87
N VAL A 93 -4.01 -10.91 33.39
CA VAL A 93 -2.83 -10.67 34.22
C VAL A 93 -2.71 -9.15 34.41
N PRO A 94 -2.65 -8.63 35.65
CA PRO A 94 -2.58 -7.19 35.88
C PRO A 94 -1.22 -6.63 35.47
N VAL A 95 -1.20 -5.81 34.42
CA VAL A 95 -0.02 -5.06 33.97
C VAL A 95 0.05 -3.75 34.75
N ARG A 96 1.05 -3.61 35.64
CA ARG A 96 1.43 -2.34 36.29
C ARG A 96 2.46 -1.64 35.40
N GLY A 97 2.08 -0.52 34.80
CA GLY A 97 2.99 0.40 34.12
C GLY A 97 3.22 1.65 34.98
N THR A 98 4.47 1.96 35.29
CA THR A 98 4.88 3.17 36.01
C THR A 98 5.41 4.16 34.98
N LEU A 99 4.81 5.36 34.90
CA LEU A 99 5.27 6.46 34.04
C LEU A 99 6.02 7.47 34.91
N THR A 100 7.32 7.64 34.66
CA THR A 100 8.14 8.73 35.22
C THR A 100 8.45 9.73 34.11
N ALA A 101 7.97 10.96 34.29
CA ALA A 101 8.29 12.10 33.44
C ALA A 101 9.21 13.03 34.21
N GLU A 102 10.51 12.85 34.06
CA GLU A 102 11.54 13.78 34.51
C GLU A 102 12.15 14.44 33.27
N ASN A 103 12.24 15.77 33.28
CA ASN A 103 13.10 16.62 32.44
C ASN A 103 12.51 17.18 31.13
N MET A 104 11.77 18.29 31.24
CA MET A 104 11.88 19.41 30.29
C MET A 104 11.75 20.73 31.03
N CYS A 105 12.84 21.50 31.10
CA CYS A 105 12.85 22.92 31.43
C CYS A 105 13.70 23.63 30.37
N VAL A 106 13.16 24.67 29.76
CA VAL A 106 13.83 25.49 28.72
C VAL A 106 14.01 26.89 29.29
N GLU A 107 15.26 27.37 29.34
CA GLU A 107 15.64 28.69 29.82
C GLU A 107 16.05 29.56 28.62
N VAL A 108 15.49 30.76 28.50
CA VAL A 108 15.78 31.72 27.42
C VAL A 108 16.38 32.98 28.05
N ASN A 109 17.58 33.34 27.64
CA ASN A 109 18.31 34.51 28.13
C ASN A 109 18.23 35.63 27.08
N ILE A 110 17.80 36.84 27.49
CA ILE A 110 17.69 38.02 26.62
C ILE A 110 18.61 39.11 27.20
N GLU A 111 19.72 39.39 26.53
CA GLU A 111 20.61 40.52 26.86
C GLU A 111 20.16 41.79 26.10
N GLY A 112 19.71 42.80 26.84
CA GLY A 112 19.40 44.14 26.32
C GLY A 112 20.55 45.11 26.61
N ALA A 113 21.20 45.62 25.55
CA ALA A 113 22.25 46.64 25.68
C ALA A 113 21.63 48.03 25.96
N ALA A 114 21.80 48.54 27.18
CA ALA A 114 21.42 49.89 27.56
C ALA A 114 22.52 50.89 27.21
N LEU A 115 22.24 51.83 26.29
CA LEU A 115 23.12 52.95 25.98
C LEU A 115 22.99 54.03 27.06
N THR A 116 23.99 54.13 27.94
CA THR A 116 24.11 55.22 28.92
C THR A 116 24.67 56.48 28.26
N SER A 117 23.85 57.52 28.22
CA SER A 117 24.18 58.86 27.71
C SER A 117 25.00 59.64 28.76
N THR A 118 26.30 59.85 28.53
CA THR A 118 27.13 60.78 29.29
C THR A 118 26.92 62.23 28.81
N SER A 119 26.76 63.16 29.76
CA SER A 119 25.97 64.40 29.64
C SER A 119 26.76 65.69 29.35
N GLU A 120 27.94 65.65 28.71
CA GLU A 120 28.75 66.87 28.46
C GLU A 120 29.19 67.07 26.99
N ALA A 121 28.59 66.33 26.04
CA ALA A 121 28.89 66.51 24.61
C ALA A 121 28.20 67.75 24.03
N THR A 122 28.95 68.52 23.22
CA THR A 122 28.42 69.68 22.48
C THR A 122 27.33 69.27 21.49
N ILE A 123 26.46 70.21 21.10
CA ILE A 123 25.33 69.90 20.18
C ILE A 123 25.85 69.38 18.84
N GLU A 124 26.96 69.92 18.33
CA GLU A 124 27.57 69.44 17.09
C GLU A 124 28.01 67.98 17.19
N ASP A 125 28.57 67.55 18.32
CA ASP A 125 28.99 66.16 18.53
C ASP A 125 27.80 65.20 18.54
N ARG A 126 26.66 65.62 19.10
CA ARG A 126 25.41 64.83 19.09
C ARG A 126 24.83 64.68 17.68
N VAL A 127 24.88 65.73 16.86
CA VAL A 127 24.42 65.67 15.47
C VAL A 127 25.30 64.73 14.66
N LYS A 128 26.63 64.83 14.79
CA LYS A 128 27.56 63.89 14.12
C LYS A 128 27.34 62.44 14.56
N ALA A 129 27.08 62.21 15.85
CA ALA A 129 26.79 60.86 16.35
C ALA A 129 25.47 60.30 15.76
N LEU A 130 24.43 61.12 15.64
CA LEU A 130 23.17 60.73 15.01
C LEU A 130 23.31 60.48 13.52
N GLU A 131 24.05 61.33 12.80
CA GLU A 131 24.33 61.15 11.37
C GLU A 131 25.09 59.85 11.12
N LYS A 132 26.08 59.54 11.97
CA LYS A 132 26.81 58.28 11.92
C LYS A 132 25.90 57.08 12.21
N ALA A 133 25.10 57.13 13.27
CA ALA A 133 24.18 56.05 13.61
C ALA A 133 23.14 55.82 12.50
N LEU A 134 22.65 56.88 11.84
CA LEU A 134 21.73 56.75 10.71
C LEU A 134 22.41 56.15 9.47
N ALA A 135 23.68 56.50 9.22
CA ALA A 135 24.47 55.90 8.15
C ALA A 135 24.73 54.41 8.40
N ASP A 136 25.07 54.04 9.64
CA ASP A 136 25.29 52.67 10.07
C ASP A 136 23.99 51.85 9.93
N LEU A 137 22.85 52.38 10.41
CA LEU A 137 21.55 51.71 10.30
C LEU A 137 21.08 51.52 8.85
N ARG A 138 21.36 52.48 7.96
CA ARG A 138 21.09 52.32 6.52
C ARG A 138 21.97 51.23 5.90
N LYS A 139 23.22 51.13 6.32
CA LYS A 139 24.14 50.10 5.86
C LYS A 139 23.66 48.72 6.31
N GLU A 140 23.37 48.55 7.60
CA GLU A 140 22.83 47.31 8.17
C GLU A 140 21.52 46.90 7.49
N HIS A 141 20.60 47.85 7.27
CA HIS A 141 19.35 47.57 6.57
C HIS A 141 19.58 47.09 5.13
N ASN A 142 20.51 47.70 4.40
CA ASN A 142 20.82 47.28 3.03
C ASN A 142 21.47 45.89 2.98
N GLU A 143 22.35 45.59 3.94
CA GLU A 143 22.96 44.26 4.10
C GLU A 143 21.89 43.20 4.41
N GLN A 144 21.01 43.47 5.37
CA GLN A 144 19.89 42.59 5.73
C GLN A 144 18.92 42.37 4.55
N VAL A 145 18.56 43.42 3.81
CA VAL A 145 17.71 43.28 2.61
C VAL A 145 18.41 42.44 1.53
N GLY A 146 19.72 42.58 1.40
CA GLY A 146 20.53 41.74 0.52
C GLY A 146 20.46 40.26 0.92
N GLU A 147 20.70 39.96 2.20
CA GLU A 147 20.61 38.61 2.76
C GLU A 147 19.19 38.01 2.65
N ILE A 148 18.15 38.81 2.86
CA ILE A 148 16.77 38.36 2.70
C ILE A 148 16.51 37.97 1.25
N ARG A 149 16.97 38.77 0.27
CA ARG A 149 16.81 38.46 -1.15
C ARG A 149 17.54 37.19 -1.55
N THR A 150 18.78 37.00 -1.09
CA THR A 150 19.52 35.76 -1.39
C THR A 150 18.87 34.55 -0.75
N ASN A 151 18.33 34.69 0.47
CA ASN A 151 17.58 33.64 1.14
C ASN A 151 16.26 33.31 0.41
N ILE A 152 15.52 34.30 -0.09
CA ILE A 152 14.30 34.09 -0.88
C ILE A 152 14.64 33.29 -2.14
N SER A 153 15.63 33.72 -2.92
CA SER A 153 16.03 33.00 -4.14
C SER A 153 16.49 31.57 -3.85
N ARG A 154 17.18 31.35 -2.72
CA ARG A 154 17.59 30.02 -2.27
C ARG A 154 16.39 29.14 -1.92
N VAL A 155 15.42 29.66 -1.18
CA VAL A 155 14.19 28.94 -0.80
C VAL A 155 13.36 28.61 -2.03
N GLU A 156 13.19 29.56 -2.97
CA GLU A 156 12.50 29.31 -4.24
C GLU A 156 13.16 28.17 -5.04
N GLY A 157 14.50 28.15 -5.09
CA GLY A 157 15.25 27.06 -5.72
C GLY A 157 15.00 25.71 -5.05
N LEU A 158 14.98 25.66 -3.71
CA LEU A 158 14.69 24.43 -2.97
C LEU A 158 13.25 23.94 -3.18
N VAL A 159 12.26 24.86 -3.16
CA VAL A 159 10.85 24.53 -3.41
C VAL A 159 10.65 24.02 -4.84
N SER A 160 11.31 24.64 -5.82
CA SER A 160 11.25 24.18 -7.21
C SER A 160 11.84 22.77 -7.35
N ALA A 161 13.00 22.50 -6.73
CA ALA A 161 13.63 21.19 -6.74
C ALA A 161 12.72 20.12 -6.09
N GLU A 162 12.17 20.40 -4.91
CA GLU A 162 11.23 19.52 -4.22
C GLU A 162 9.98 19.24 -5.09
N SER A 163 9.46 20.25 -5.78
CA SER A 163 8.29 20.08 -6.65
C SER A 163 8.54 19.12 -7.81
N VAL A 164 9.76 19.10 -8.35
CA VAL A 164 10.17 18.18 -9.41
C VAL A 164 10.32 16.77 -8.85
N ASP A 165 10.96 16.62 -7.68
CA ASP A 165 11.13 15.33 -7.02
C ASP A 165 9.79 14.71 -6.61
N ARG A 166 8.86 15.53 -6.09
CA ARG A 166 7.49 15.07 -5.78
C ARG A 166 6.77 14.58 -7.03
N LYS A 167 6.81 15.34 -8.13
CA LYS A 167 6.18 14.91 -9.40
C LYS A 167 6.76 13.59 -9.91
N LYS A 168 8.08 13.39 -9.78
CA LYS A 168 8.71 12.12 -10.13
C LYS A 168 8.22 10.98 -9.22
N GLY A 169 8.16 11.22 -7.92
CA GLY A 169 7.60 10.26 -6.96
C GLY A 169 6.14 9.91 -7.23
N ASP A 170 5.32 10.89 -7.59
CA ASP A 170 3.91 10.68 -7.94
C ASP A 170 3.74 9.82 -9.20
N VAL A 171 4.56 10.05 -10.22
CA VAL A 171 4.56 9.22 -11.44
C VAL A 171 4.96 7.77 -11.12
N GLU A 172 6.02 7.58 -10.32
CA GLU A 172 6.45 6.24 -9.90
C GLU A 172 5.38 5.53 -9.03
N LEU A 173 4.66 6.28 -8.19
CA LEU A 173 3.54 5.76 -7.40
C LEU A 173 2.35 5.38 -8.30
N LEU A 174 1.99 6.22 -9.27
CA LEU A 174 0.93 5.92 -10.22
C LEU A 174 1.24 4.69 -11.06
N GLU A 175 2.47 4.54 -11.54
CA GLU A 175 2.92 3.34 -12.27
C GLU A 175 2.80 2.08 -11.40
N LYS A 176 3.22 2.16 -10.13
CA LYS A 176 3.05 1.04 -9.18
C LYS A 176 1.58 0.73 -8.92
N ILE A 177 0.73 1.74 -8.77
CA ILE A 177 -0.72 1.55 -8.58
C ILE A 177 -1.33 0.91 -9.82
N GLU A 178 -0.94 1.34 -11.02
CA GLU A 178 -1.44 0.77 -12.28
C GLU A 178 -1.04 -0.70 -12.41
N VAL A 179 0.23 -1.03 -12.17
CA VAL A 179 0.72 -2.43 -12.21
C VAL A 179 -0.02 -3.29 -11.18
N VAL A 180 -0.25 -2.79 -9.97
CA VAL A 180 -0.96 -3.52 -8.91
C VAL A 180 -2.45 -3.67 -9.23
N ALA A 181 -3.11 -2.61 -9.68
CA ALA A 181 -4.53 -2.60 -10.01
C ALA A 181 -4.83 -3.49 -11.23
N VAL A 182 -4.00 -3.42 -12.27
CA VAL A 182 -4.22 -4.17 -13.52
C VAL A 182 -3.72 -5.62 -13.41
N GLY A 183 -2.70 -5.88 -12.58
CA GLY A 183 -2.12 -7.21 -12.36
C GLY A 183 -2.95 -8.08 -11.40
N GLY A 184 -3.35 -7.51 -10.25
CA GLY A 184 -4.06 -8.26 -9.21
C GLY A 184 -5.47 -8.69 -9.63
N VAL A 185 -6.20 -7.80 -10.29
CA VAL A 185 -7.61 -8.02 -10.65
C VAL A 185 -7.80 -9.22 -11.60
N ARG A 186 -6.81 -9.54 -12.45
CA ARG A 186 -6.93 -10.65 -13.41
C ARG A 186 -6.91 -12.02 -12.71
N LEU A 187 -6.02 -12.22 -11.74
CA LEU A 187 -5.92 -13.48 -10.99
C LEU A 187 -7.17 -13.70 -10.13
N GLU A 188 -7.65 -12.64 -9.47
CA GLU A 188 -8.88 -12.69 -8.67
C GLU A 188 -10.10 -13.02 -9.54
N ALA A 189 -10.24 -12.37 -10.71
CA ALA A 189 -11.34 -12.65 -11.64
C ALA A 189 -11.36 -14.11 -12.10
N ILE A 190 -10.20 -14.71 -12.42
CA ILE A 190 -10.10 -16.13 -12.80
C ILE A 190 -10.51 -17.03 -11.63
N GLY A 191 -10.03 -16.73 -10.43
CA GLY A 191 -10.40 -17.48 -9.22
C GLY A 191 -11.91 -17.44 -8.94
N VAL A 192 -12.54 -16.26 -9.10
CA VAL A 192 -13.99 -16.09 -8.98
C VAL A 192 -14.75 -16.89 -10.04
N VAL A 193 -14.29 -16.86 -11.30
CA VAL A 193 -14.89 -17.67 -12.39
C VAL A 193 -14.81 -19.16 -12.06
N TRP A 194 -13.67 -19.66 -11.57
CA TRP A 194 -13.53 -21.06 -11.14
C TRP A 194 -14.43 -21.43 -9.96
N LEU A 195 -14.52 -20.56 -8.96
CA LEU A 195 -15.39 -20.77 -7.82
C LEU A 195 -16.86 -20.85 -8.27
N PHE A 196 -17.30 -19.92 -9.12
CA PHE A 196 -18.64 -19.91 -9.68
C PHE A 196 -18.94 -21.17 -10.50
N LEU A 197 -18.02 -21.57 -11.38
CA LEU A 197 -18.17 -22.77 -12.20
C LEU A 197 -18.26 -24.02 -11.31
N GLY A 198 -17.42 -24.10 -10.29
CA GLY A 198 -17.43 -25.18 -9.31
C GLY A 198 -18.75 -25.26 -8.53
N VAL A 199 -19.31 -24.12 -8.11
CA VAL A 199 -20.65 -24.05 -7.49
C VAL A 199 -21.72 -24.60 -8.43
N LEU A 200 -21.75 -24.16 -9.69
CA LEU A 200 -22.71 -24.67 -10.67
C LEU A 200 -22.58 -26.19 -10.84
N LEU A 201 -21.36 -26.70 -11.02
CA LEU A 201 -21.08 -28.13 -11.16
C LEU A 201 -21.54 -28.94 -9.92
N THR A 202 -21.42 -28.39 -8.72
CA THR A 202 -21.92 -29.06 -7.50
C THR A 202 -23.45 -29.01 -7.35
N CYS A 203 -24.11 -27.99 -7.91
CA CYS A 203 -25.57 -27.81 -7.81
C CYS A 203 -26.35 -28.59 -8.88
N ILE A 204 -25.84 -28.69 -10.11
CA ILE A 204 -26.55 -29.31 -11.24
C ILE A 204 -26.95 -30.77 -10.97
N PRO A 205 -26.08 -31.67 -10.45
CA PRO A 205 -26.46 -33.05 -10.19
C PRO A 205 -27.62 -33.18 -9.20
N ARG A 206 -27.68 -32.28 -8.19
CA ARG A 206 -28.77 -32.27 -7.19
C ARG A 206 -30.11 -31.88 -7.81
N VAL A 207 -30.09 -30.87 -8.69
CA VAL A 207 -31.31 -30.41 -9.39
C VAL A 207 -31.80 -31.49 -10.33
N ILE A 208 -30.92 -32.12 -11.12
CA ILE A 208 -31.29 -33.21 -12.02
C ILE A 208 -31.85 -34.40 -11.23
N ALA A 209 -31.22 -34.77 -10.11
CA ALA A 209 -31.73 -35.84 -9.24
C ALA A 209 -33.13 -35.53 -8.66
N SER A 210 -33.48 -34.26 -8.43
CA SER A 210 -34.83 -33.89 -7.99
C SER A 210 -35.88 -33.90 -9.11
N PHE A 211 -35.46 -33.72 -10.36
CA PHE A 211 -36.37 -33.69 -11.52
C PHE A 211 -36.59 -35.06 -12.16
N VAL A 212 -35.75 -36.05 -11.88
CA VAL A 212 -35.99 -37.43 -12.25
C VAL A 212 -36.75 -38.08 -11.08
N PRO A 213 -38.10 -38.11 -11.09
CA PRO A 213 -38.82 -38.89 -10.10
C PRO A 213 -38.33 -40.33 -10.20
N VAL A 214 -37.83 -40.84 -9.08
CA VAL A 214 -37.42 -42.24 -8.92
C VAL A 214 -38.66 -43.11 -9.13
N GLN A 215 -38.95 -43.44 -10.39
CA GLN A 215 -40.02 -44.35 -10.79
C GLN A 215 -39.51 -45.79 -10.96
N PHE A 216 -38.22 -46.04 -10.69
CA PHE A 216 -37.65 -47.38 -10.61
C PHE A 216 -37.66 -47.88 -9.16
N SER A 217 -38.86 -48.19 -8.67
CA SER A 217 -39.06 -49.24 -7.67
C SER A 217 -39.96 -50.29 -8.30
N MET A 218 -39.32 -51.22 -9.02
CA MET A 218 -39.81 -52.56 -9.33
C MET A 218 -38.60 -53.48 -9.40
#